data_AF-A0A9D8T6I5-F1
#
_entry.id   AF-A0A9D8T6I5-F1
#
_cell.length_a   1.000
_cell.length_b   1.000
_cell.length_c   1.000
_cell.angle_alpha   90.00
_cell.angle_beta   90.00
_cell.angle_gamma   90.00
#
_symmetry.space_group_name_H-M   'P 1'
#
loop_
_entity.id
_entity.type
_entity.pdbx_description
1 polymer ?
#
loop_
_entity_poly.entity_id
_entity_poly.type
_entity_poly.pdbx_seq_one_letter_code
_entity_poly.pdbx_strand_id
1 'polypeptide(L)'
;AAISGIILTITTFGENFSSPQYLSSPLCCAYTWLMCLAMMACFKQCFDKCNAFTAYMSRASFGIYIVHYSIIVVFGYMMKMYTTWSPVCIYSALSIAVFALSPLLYEIIRRIPFIRWCILGEKR
;
A
#
# COMPACT_ATOMS: atom_id res chain seq x y z
N ALA A 1 18.92 10.20 -3.52
CA ALA A 1 17.74 10.01 -4.39
C ALA A 1 17.93 10.66 -5.75
N ALA A 2 18.03 11.99 -5.87
CA ALA A 2 18.17 12.66 -7.16
C ALA A 2 19.44 12.24 -7.94
N ILE A 3 20.62 12.31 -7.31
CA ILE A 3 21.89 11.91 -7.94
C ILE A 3 21.87 10.44 -8.36
N SER A 4 21.49 9.54 -7.45
CA SER A 4 21.34 8.11 -7.74
C SER A 4 20.34 7.82 -8.87
N GLY A 5 19.27 8.62 -8.98
CA GLY A 5 18.28 8.50 -10.04
C GLY A 5 18.81 8.98 -11.39
N ILE A 6 19.57 10.07 -11.42
CA ILE A 6 20.25 10.54 -12.63
C ILE A 6 21.23 9.47 -13.13
N ILE A 7 22.06 8.92 -12.23
CA ILE A 7 23.02 7.85 -12.57
C ILE A 7 22.28 6.61 -13.08
N LEU A 8 21.21 6.18 -12.40
CA LEU A 8 20.40 5.04 -12.84
C LEU A 8 19.83 5.28 -14.25
N THR A 9 19.19 6.44 -14.49
CA THR A 9 18.61 6.76 -15.81
C THR A 9 19.65 6.76 -16.91
N ILE A 10 20.85 7.32 -16.69
CA ILE A 10 21.90 7.34 -17.71
C ILE A 10 22.44 5.94 -17.99
N THR A 11 22.62 5.12 -16.95
CA THR A 11 23.26 3.80 -17.08
C THR A 11 22.34 2.73 -17.65
N THR A 12 21.04 2.83 -17.40
CA THR A 12 20.07 1.78 -17.77
C THR A 12 19.04 2.26 -18.79
N PHE A 13 19.33 3.34 -19.53
CA PHE A 13 18.41 3.87 -20.52
C PHE A 13 18.21 2.87 -21.66
N GLY A 14 16.95 2.53 -21.96
CA GLY A 14 16.62 1.58 -23.02
C GLY A 14 16.68 0.10 -22.61
N GLU A 15 17.00 -0.21 -21.35
CA GLU A 15 16.93 -1.57 -20.82
C GLU A 15 15.49 -1.99 -20.50
N ASN A 16 15.28 -3.30 -20.35
CA ASN A 16 14.00 -3.84 -19.89
C ASN A 16 13.87 -3.68 -18.36
N PHE A 17 13.13 -2.66 -17.94
CA PHE A 17 12.86 -2.35 -16.53
C PHE A 17 12.05 -3.42 -15.77
N SER A 18 11.44 -4.36 -16.48
CA SER A 18 10.73 -5.49 -15.86
C SER A 18 11.61 -6.74 -15.74
N SER A 19 12.88 -6.69 -16.17
CA SER A 19 13.78 -7.83 -16.08
C SER A 19 14.25 -8.06 -14.63
N PRO A 20 14.32 -9.32 -14.16
CA PRO A 20 14.83 -9.63 -12.82
C PRO A 20 16.25 -9.11 -12.57
N GLN A 21 17.09 -9.09 -13.61
CA GLN A 21 18.47 -8.60 -13.57
C GLN A 21 18.51 -7.10 -13.28
N TYR A 22 17.63 -6.32 -13.90
CA TYR A 22 17.49 -4.89 -13.63
C TYR A 22 16.98 -4.65 -12.19
N LEU A 23 15.90 -5.34 -11.80
CA LEU A 23 15.28 -5.18 -10.49
C LEU A 23 16.21 -5.56 -9.32
N SER A 24 17.10 -6.53 -9.54
CA SER A 24 18.08 -6.98 -8.54
C SER A 24 19.41 -6.23 -8.57
N SER A 25 19.58 -5.29 -9.52
CA SER A 25 20.79 -4.47 -9.63
C SER A 25 21.05 -3.69 -8.35
N PRO A 26 22.30 -3.68 -7.83
CA PRO A 26 22.66 -2.89 -6.65
C PRO A 26 22.31 -1.40 -6.78
N LEU A 27 22.48 -0.83 -7.99
CA LEU A 27 22.17 0.58 -8.25
C LEU A 27 20.66 0.84 -8.20
N CYS A 28 19.85 -0.06 -8.76
CA CYS A 28 18.39 0.01 -8.70
C CYS A 28 17.91 -0.09 -7.24
N CYS A 29 18.40 -1.08 -6.49
CA CYS A 29 18.09 -1.25 -5.06
C CYS A 29 18.47 -0.01 -4.23
N ALA A 30 19.68 0.51 -4.43
CA ALA A 30 20.16 1.70 -3.72
C ALA A 30 19.34 2.95 -4.05
N TYR A 31 19.01 3.15 -5.33
CA TYR A 31 18.13 4.25 -5.74
C TYR A 31 16.75 4.14 -5.09
N THR A 32 16.10 2.97 -5.17
CA THR A 32 14.77 2.75 -4.61
C THR A 32 14.79 2.99 -3.10
N TRP A 33 15.80 2.48 -2.39
CA TRP A 33 15.95 2.71 -0.95
C TRP A 33 16.09 4.20 -0.62
N LEU A 34 16.96 4.92 -1.33
CA LEU A 34 17.12 6.37 -1.14
C LEU A 34 15.86 7.15 -1.51
N MET A 35 15.10 6.70 -2.50
CA MET A 35 13.84 7.32 -2.90
C MET A 35 12.75 7.11 -1.84
N CYS A 36 12.63 5.90 -1.29
CA CYS A 36 11.73 5.63 -0.16
C CYS A 36 12.05 6.54 1.05
N LEU A 37 13.33 6.67 1.41
CA LEU A 37 13.76 7.59 2.48
C LEU A 37 13.43 9.05 2.16
N ALA A 38 13.71 9.50 0.94
CA ALA A 38 13.43 10.87 0.51
C ALA A 38 11.93 11.18 0.54
N MET A 39 11.09 10.22 0.10
CA MET A 39 9.64 10.35 0.16
C MET A 39 9.16 10.45 1.62
N MET A 40 9.63 9.57 2.51
CA MET A 40 9.28 9.64 3.93
C MET A 40 9.73 10.97 4.57
N ALA A 41 10.93 11.46 4.26
CA ALA A 41 11.45 12.74 4.75
C ALA A 41 10.61 13.93 4.23
N CYS A 42 10.26 13.92 2.95
CA CYS A 42 9.37 14.92 2.34
C CYS A 42 7.99 14.92 3.01
N PHE A 43 7.39 13.74 3.22
CA PHE A 43 6.11 13.63 3.91
C PHE A 43 6.19 14.15 5.34
N LYS A 44 7.27 13.85 6.07
CA LYS A 44 7.50 14.42 7.40
C LYS A 44 7.63 15.95 7.34
N GLN A 45 8.36 16.50 6.38
CA GLN A 45 8.55 17.96 6.31
C GLN A 45 7.26 18.70 5.89
N CYS A 46 6.50 18.15 4.95
CA CYS A 46 5.36 18.82 4.33
C CYS A 46 4.00 18.49 4.98
N PHE A 47 3.87 17.32 5.60
CA PHE A 47 2.58 16.75 6.06
C PHE A 47 2.58 16.31 7.53
N ASP A 48 3.53 16.77 8.36
CA ASP A 48 3.55 16.49 9.81
C ASP A 48 2.53 17.35 10.56
N LYS A 49 1.25 17.06 10.31
CA LYS A 49 0.10 17.69 10.96
C LYS A 49 -0.77 16.61 11.60
N CYS A 50 -1.00 16.75 12.90
CA CYS A 50 -1.91 15.90 13.66
C CYS A 50 -3.29 16.55 13.74
N ASN A 51 -4.31 15.88 13.22
CA ASN A 51 -5.72 16.22 13.42
C ASN A 51 -6.47 14.97 13.93
N ALA A 52 -7.75 15.12 14.28
CA ALA A 52 -8.53 14.00 14.81
C ALA A 52 -8.59 12.80 13.84
N PHE A 53 -8.61 13.08 12.53
CA PHE A 53 -8.62 12.04 11.51
C PHE A 53 -7.28 11.30 11.43
N THR A 54 -6.14 12.00 11.37
CA THR A 54 -4.81 11.37 11.31
C THR A 54 -4.48 10.63 12.60
N ALA A 55 -4.92 11.13 13.76
CA ALA A 55 -4.80 10.41 15.03
C ALA A 55 -5.60 9.10 15.03
N TYR A 56 -6.84 9.12 14.54
CA TYR A 56 -7.65 7.91 14.36
C TYR A 56 -6.99 6.94 13.39
N MET A 57 -6.58 7.41 12.21
CA MET A 57 -5.96 6.58 11.17
C MET A 57 -4.66 5.95 11.65
N SER A 58 -3.82 6.68 12.40
CA SER A 58 -2.59 6.13 12.98
C SER A 58 -2.88 4.95 13.91
N ARG A 59 -3.90 5.05 14.77
CA ARG A 59 -4.33 3.95 15.65
C ARG A 59 -4.95 2.78 14.86
N ALA A 60 -5.78 3.07 13.87
CA ALA A 60 -6.50 2.06 13.08
C ALA A 60 -5.62 1.38 12.02
N SER A 61 -4.47 1.98 11.67
CA SER A 61 -3.62 1.59 10.54
C SER A 61 -3.27 0.10 10.53
N PHE A 62 -2.86 -0.45 11.68
CA PHE A 62 -2.50 -1.87 11.79
C PHE A 62 -3.70 -2.79 11.54
N GLY A 63 -4.87 -2.44 12.08
CA GLY A 63 -6.08 -3.23 11.86
C GLY A 63 -6.56 -3.17 10.42
N ILE A 64 -6.54 -1.99 9.81
CA ILE A 64 -6.84 -1.80 8.40
C ILE A 64 -5.84 -2.61 7.53
N TYR A 65 -4.56 -2.63 7.91
CA TYR A 65 -3.53 -3.42 7.23
C TYR A 65 -3.79 -4.93 7.30
N ILE A 66 -4.39 -5.46 8.35
CA ILE A 66 -4.72 -6.89 8.37
C ILE A 66 -5.91 -7.16 7.44
N VAL A 67 -6.98 -6.38 7.56
CA VAL A 67 -8.25 -6.66 6.88
C VAL A 67 -8.22 -6.34 5.38
N HIS A 68 -7.40 -5.38 4.94
CA HIS A 68 -7.37 -4.99 3.52
C HIS A 68 -6.91 -6.13 2.61
N TYR A 69 -6.01 -7.01 3.08
CA TYR A 69 -5.59 -8.20 2.32
C TYR A 69 -6.77 -9.14 2.05
N SER A 70 -7.64 -9.33 3.04
CA SER A 70 -8.84 -10.14 2.88
C SER A 70 -9.76 -9.58 1.79
N ILE A 71 -9.96 -8.25 1.79
CA ILE A 71 -10.73 -7.56 0.75
C ILE A 71 -10.09 -7.73 -0.62
N ILE A 72 -8.76 -7.54 -0.73
CA ILE A 72 -8.03 -7.69 -2.00
C ILE A 72 -8.25 -9.09 -2.58
N VAL A 73 -8.09 -10.14 -1.77
CA VAL A 73 -8.21 -11.53 -2.24
C VAL A 73 -9.63 -11.83 -2.68
N VAL A 74 -10.64 -11.49 -1.86
CA VAL A 74 -12.05 -11.78 -2.18
C VAL A 74 -12.49 -10.99 -3.40
N PHE A 75 -12.30 -9.67 -3.40
CA PHE A 75 -12.76 -8.81 -4.48
C PHE A 75 -11.99 -9.05 -5.78
N GLY A 76 -10.67 -9.27 -5.69
CA GLY A 76 -9.84 -9.63 -6.84
C GLY A 76 -10.25 -10.96 -7.48
N TYR A 77 -10.56 -11.97 -6.66
CA TYR A 77 -11.06 -13.25 -7.17
C TYR A 77 -12.44 -13.10 -7.84
N MET A 78 -13.36 -12.36 -7.21
CA MET A 78 -14.68 -12.08 -7.78
C MET A 78 -14.59 -11.36 -9.14
N MET A 79 -13.79 -10.28 -9.21
CA MET A 79 -13.58 -9.53 -10.45
C MET A 79 -12.98 -10.41 -11.56
N LYS A 80 -12.03 -11.29 -11.20
CA LYS A 80 -11.41 -12.20 -12.18
C LYS A 80 -12.37 -13.26 -12.72
N MET A 81 -13.27 -13.77 -11.88
CA MET A 81 -14.14 -14.89 -12.25
C MET A 81 -15.44 -14.44 -12.93
N TYR A 82 -15.98 -13.29 -12.54
CA TYR A 82 -17.32 -12.86 -12.96
C TYR A 82 -17.31 -11.67 -13.92
N THR A 83 -16.14 -11.11 -14.23
CA THR A 83 -16.04 -9.90 -15.04
C THR A 83 -14.99 -10.06 -16.15
N THR A 84 -15.31 -9.54 -17.34
CA THR A 84 -14.42 -9.50 -18.52
C THR A 84 -13.91 -8.09 -18.81
N TRP A 85 -13.81 -7.26 -17.77
CA TRP A 85 -13.37 -5.87 -17.89
C TRP A 85 -11.89 -5.77 -18.24
N SER A 86 -11.48 -4.62 -18.76
CA SER A 86 -10.06 -4.34 -18.99
C SER A 86 -9.29 -4.37 -17.66
N PRO A 87 -7.99 -4.75 -17.68
CA PRO A 87 -7.17 -4.76 -16.46
C PRO A 87 -7.16 -3.41 -15.74
N VAL A 88 -7.16 -2.30 -16.48
CA VAL A 88 -7.21 -0.95 -15.91
C VAL A 88 -8.48 -0.75 -15.08
N CYS A 89 -9.64 -1.09 -15.64
CA CYS A 89 -10.92 -0.98 -14.93
C CYS A 89 -10.96 -1.87 -13.68
N ILE A 90 -10.43 -3.10 -13.78
CA ILE A 90 -10.37 -4.03 -12.64
C ILE A 90 -9.50 -3.46 -11.53
N TYR A 91 -8.29 -2.97 -11.83
CA TYR A 91 -7.39 -2.42 -10.81
C TYR A 91 -7.94 -1.12 -10.20
N SER A 92 -8.59 -0.26 -10.99
CA SER A 92 -9.25 0.93 -10.47
C SER A 92 -10.41 0.57 -9.53
N ALA A 93 -11.28 -0.35 -9.93
CA ALA A 93 -12.40 -0.80 -9.10
C ALA A 93 -11.91 -1.49 -7.82
N LEU A 94 -10.90 -2.36 -7.92
CA LEU A 94 -10.28 -3.01 -6.77
C LEU A 94 -9.69 -1.98 -5.80
N SER A 95 -9.00 -0.95 -6.31
CA SER A 95 -8.43 0.11 -5.48
C SER A 95 -9.52 0.85 -4.70
N ILE A 96 -10.59 1.27 -5.37
CA ILE A 96 -11.72 1.95 -4.74
C ILE A 96 -12.38 1.04 -3.69
N ALA A 97 -12.60 -0.23 -4.03
CA ALA A 97 -13.18 -1.22 -3.12
C ALA A 97 -12.33 -1.40 -1.87
N VAL A 98 -11.00 -1.53 -2.00
CA VAL A 98 -10.10 -1.68 -0.86
C VAL A 98 -10.10 -0.43 0.03
N PHE A 99 -10.06 0.77 -0.55
CA PHE A 99 -10.10 2.01 0.21
C PHE A 99 -11.43 2.22 0.96
N ALA A 100 -12.56 1.77 0.39
CA ALA A 100 -13.88 1.92 1.01
C ALA A 100 -14.19 0.79 2.01
N LEU A 101 -13.94 -0.47 1.63
CA LEU A 101 -14.35 -1.64 2.41
C LEU A 101 -13.41 -1.94 3.57
N SER A 102 -12.11 -1.62 3.48
CA SER A 102 -11.17 -1.93 4.56
C SER A 102 -11.45 -1.16 5.85
N PRO A 103 -11.68 0.18 5.82
CA PRO A 103 -12.08 0.91 7.02
C PRO A 103 -13.44 0.45 7.56
N LEU A 104 -14.39 0.13 6.68
CA LEU A 104 -15.72 -0.35 7.05
C LEU A 104 -15.64 -1.71 7.76
N LEU A 105 -14.88 -2.65 7.20
CA LEU A 105 -14.69 -3.97 7.80
C LEU A 105 -13.91 -3.88 9.13
N TYR A 106 -12.90 -3.01 9.20
CA TYR A 106 -12.18 -2.72 10.44
C TYR A 106 -13.15 -2.24 11.54
N GLU A 107 -14.03 -1.29 11.25
CA GLU A 107 -15.02 -0.79 12.22
C GLU A 107 -16.03 -1.86 12.65
N ILE A 108 -16.44 -2.75 11.74
CA ILE A 108 -17.31 -3.89 12.09
C ILE A 108 -16.58 -4.85 13.06
N ILE A 109 -15.34 -5.23 12.74
CA ILE A 109 -14.54 -6.15 13.56
C ILE A 109 -14.26 -5.54 14.94
N ARG A 110 -13.92 -4.25 14.98
CA ARG A 110 -13.62 -3.52 16.22
C ARG A 110 -14.81 -3.50 17.19
N ARG A 111 -16.05 -3.57 16.70
CA ARG A 111 -17.28 -3.61 17.53
C ARG A 111 -17.52 -4.96 18.20
N ILE A 112 -16.94 -6.04 17.69
CA ILE A 112 -17.13 -7.40 18.23
C ILE A 112 -15.96 -7.73 19.17
N PRO A 113 -16.18 -7.82 20.50
CA PRO A 113 -15.10 -7.86 21.48
C PRO A 113 -14.19 -9.10 21.35
N PHE A 114 -14.75 -10.26 21.00
CA PHE A 114 -13.99 -11.49 20.80
C PHE A 114 -13.08 -11.41 19.56
N ILE A 115 -13.63 -10.98 18.42
CA ILE A 115 -12.91 -10.91 17.15
C ILE A 115 -11.84 -9.81 17.20
N ARG A 116 -12.15 -8.65 17.78
CA ARG A 116 -11.18 -7.58 18.02
C ARG A 116 -9.97 -8.09 18.81
N TRP A 117 -10.20 -8.86 19.87
CA TRP A 117 -9.10 -9.42 20.65
C TRP A 117 -8.28 -10.43 19.85
N CYS A 118 -8.93 -11.35 19.13
CA CYS A 118 -8.25 -12.40 18.35
C CYS A 118 -7.44 -11.85 17.15
N ILE A 119 -8.00 -10.89 16.42
CA ILE A 119 -7.42 -10.40 15.15
C ILE A 119 -6.55 -9.17 15.38
N LEU A 120 -7.00 -8.22 16.20
CA LEU A 120 -6.32 -6.94 16.38
C LEU A 120 -5.38 -6.94 17.61
N GLY A 121 -5.46 -7.96 18.47
CA GLY A 121 -4.67 -8.04 19.70
C GLY A 121 -5.02 -6.95 20.73
N GLU A 122 -6.03 -6.12 20.47
CA GLU A 122 -6.45 -5.07 21.38
C GLU A 122 -7.24 -5.67 22.54
N LYS A 123 -6.66 -5.66 23.73
CA LYS A 123 -7.40 -5.88 24.98
C LYS A 123 -8.13 -4.58 25.35
N ARG A 124 -9.31 -4.72 25.92
CA ARG A 124 -10.15 -3.60 26.35
C ARG A 124 -9.41 -2.74 27.37
#